data_AF-A0AAW4W858-F1
#
_entry.id   AF-A0AAW4W858-F1
#
_cell.length_a   1.000
_cell.length_b   1.000
_cell.length_c   1.000
_cell.angle_alpha   90.00
_cell.angle_beta   90.00
_cell.angle_gamma   90.00
#
_symmetry.space_group_name_H-M   'P 1'
#
loop_
_entity.id
_entity.type
_entity.pdbx_description
1 polymer ?
#
loop_
_entity_poly.entity_id
_entity_poly.type
_entity_poly.pdbx_seq_one_letter_code
_entity_poly.pdbx_strand_id
1 'polypeptide(L)' 'MYRNMLDYNDGDMLCQTSDNIAMDMEGHLMSRVSDNMALDLDTGEIHLISSWSSDEEDE' A
#
# COMPACT_ATOMS: atom_id res chain seq x y z
N MET A 1 -4.23 -14.00 -1.00
CA MET A 1 -4.14 -13.71 0.46
C MET A 1 -4.20 -12.20 0.65
N TYR A 2 -4.74 -11.68 1.75
CA TYR A 2 -4.60 -10.25 2.06
C TYR A 2 -3.13 -9.98 2.42
N ARG A 3 -2.48 -9.05 1.70
CA ARG A 3 -1.10 -8.64 1.96
C ARG A 3 -1.10 -7.37 2.77
N ASN A 4 -0.21 -7.33 3.77
CA ASN A 4 0.04 -6.13 4.55
C ASN A 4 1.38 -5.54 4.10
N MET A 5 1.42 -4.21 3.99
CA MET A 5 2.64 -3.46 3.67
C MET A 5 2.91 -2.49 4.82
N LEU A 6 4.17 -2.27 5.16
CA LEU A 6 4.59 -1.25 6.11
C LEU A 6 4.66 0.10 5.41
N ASP A 7 4.06 1.12 6.01
CA ASP A 7 4.27 2.51 5.62
C ASP A 7 5.50 3.07 6.37
N TYR A 8 6.49 3.56 5.62
CA TYR A 8 7.71 4.14 6.19
C TYR A 8 7.58 5.62 6.54
N ASN A 9 6.59 6.33 5.99
CA ASN A 9 6.32 7.71 6.34
C ASN A 9 5.69 7.78 7.73
N ASP A 10 4.69 6.94 7.97
CA ASP A 10 3.82 7.07 9.14
C ASP A 10 4.07 5.96 10.18
N GLY A 11 4.71 4.86 9.75
CA GLY A 11 5.04 3.72 10.61
C GLY A 11 3.85 2.78 10.86
N ASP A 12 2.80 2.88 10.06
CA ASP A 12 1.60 2.05 10.17
C ASP A 12 1.57 0.95 9.08
N MET A 13 0.42 0.29 8.91
CA MET A 13 0.28 -0.80 7.95
C MET A 13 -0.83 -0.51 6.94
N LEU A 14 -0.53 -0.75 5.67
CA LEU A 14 -1.52 -0.81 4.61
C LEU A 14 -2.01 -2.24 4.45
N CYS A 15 -3.32 -2.43 4.46
CA CYS A 15 -3.98 -3.69 4.14
C CYS A 15 -4.45 -3.67 2.69
N GLN A 16 -3.89 -4.54 1.85
CA GLN A 16 -4.28 -4.65 0.44
C GLN A 16 -5.74 -5.12 0.33
N THR A 17 -6.59 -4.32 -0.32
CA THR A 17 -8.01 -4.66 -0.57
C THR A 17 -8.24 -5.13 -2.00
N SER A 18 -7.40 -4.69 -2.93
CA SER A 18 -7.33 -5.16 -4.32
C SER A 18 -5.92 -5.00 -4.89
N ASP A 19 -5.68 -5.42 -6.13
CA ASP A 19 -4.35 -5.42 -6.74
C ASP A 19 -3.62 -4.07 -6.70
N ASN A 20 -4.37 -2.98 -6.79
CA ASN A 20 -3.83 -1.61 -6.83
C ASN A 20 -4.39 -0.69 -5.74
N ILE A 21 -5.21 -1.21 -4.81
CA ILE A 21 -5.80 -0.41 -3.72
C ILE A 21 -5.55 -1.09 -2.38
N ALA A 22 -5.18 -0.29 -1.40
CA ALA A 22 -5.02 -0.66 -0.01
C ALA A 22 -5.73 0.36 0.88
N MET A 23 -5.91 -0.01 2.15
CA MET A 23 -6.43 0.87 3.19
C MET A 23 -5.44 0.86 4.35
N ASP A 24 -5.10 2.02 4.87
CA ASP A 24 -4.25 2.14 6.05
C ASP A 24 -5.01 1.78 7.34
N MET A 25 -4.36 1.87 8.50
CA MET A 25 -5.01 1.53 9.78
C MET A 25 -5.96 2.64 10.28
N GLU A 26 -5.89 3.84 9.69
CA GLU A 26 -6.73 4.99 10.02
C GLU A 26 -7.99 5.07 9.13
N GLY A 27 -8.04 4.28 8.05
CA GLY A 27 -9.14 4.19 7.11
C GLY A 27 -8.96 5.00 5.82
N HIS A 28 -7.79 5.58 5.58
CA HIS A 28 -7.50 6.27 4.31
C HIS A 28 -7.25 5.26 3.19
N LEU A 29 -7.66 5.64 1.98
CA LEU A 29 -7.47 4.79 0.81
C LEU A 29 -6.16 5.14 0.11
N MET A 30 -5.38 4.10 -0.16
CA MET A 30 -4.08 4.19 -0.80
C MET A 30 -4.11 3.49 -2.16
N SER A 31 -3.55 4.10 -3.19
CA SER A 31 -3.42 3.50 -4.52
C SER A 31 -1.97 3.21 -4.89
N ARG A 32 -1.70 2.03 -5.44
CA ARG A 32 -0.35 1.64 -5.88
C ARG A 32 0.14 2.54 -7.01
N VAL A 33 1.25 3.23 -6.77
CA VAL A 33 1.98 4.01 -7.80
C VAL A 33 3.17 3.22 -8.33
N SER A 34 3.81 2.43 -7.46
CA SER A 34 4.97 1.59 -7.73
C SER A 34 5.01 0.46 -6.73
N ASP A 35 5.95 -0.47 -6.87
CA ASP A 35 6.15 -1.58 -5.93
C ASP A 35 6.50 -1.08 -4.52
N ASN A 36 7.06 0.12 -4.38
CA ASN A 36 7.44 0.68 -3.07
C ASN A 36 6.80 2.05 -2.79
N MET A 37 5.78 2.44 -3.57
CA MET A 37 5.11 3.72 -3.39
C MET A 37 3.60 3.60 -3.53
N ALA A 38 2.88 4.24 -2.62
CA ALA A 38 1.43 4.38 -2.68
C ALA A 38 1.05 5.87 -2.66
N LEU A 39 -0.05 6.21 -3.33
CA LEU A 39 -0.66 7.54 -3.31
C LEU A 39 -1.83 7.52 -2.33
N ASP A 40 -1.81 8.43 -1.37
CA ASP A 40 -2.94 8.74 -0.51
C ASP A 40 -4.00 9.49 -1.32
N LEU A 41 -5.22 8.94 -1.38
CA LEU A 41 -6.32 9.50 -2.15
C LEU A 41 -7.07 10.62 -1.41
N ASP A 42 -6.89 10.74 -0.10
CA ASP A 42 -7.46 11.77 0.74
C ASP A 42 -6.58 13.03 0.75
N THR A 43 -5.25 12.86 0.85
CA THR A 43 -4.27 13.97 0.91
C THR A 43 -3.57 14.27 -0.42
N GLY A 44 -3.42 13.28 -1.30
CA GLY A 44 -2.63 13.37 -2.52
C GLY A 44 -1.12 13.19 -2.31
N GLU A 45 -0.68 12.80 -1.11
CA GLU A 45 0.73 12.55 -0.81
C GLU A 45 1.19 11.16 -1.29
N ILE A 46 2.49 11.02 -1.56
CA ILE A 46 3.09 9.73 -1.94
C ILE A 46 3.85 9.18 -0.73
N HIS A 47 3.45 8.00 -0.29
CA HIS A 47 4.01 7.29 0.84
C HIS A 47 4.98 6.22 0.35
N LEU A 48 6.13 6.11 1.03
CA LEU A 48 7.09 5.03 0.80
C LEU A 48 6.64 3.82 1.60
N ILE A 49 6.51 2.69 0.92
CA ILE A 49 5.98 1.47 1.54
C ILE A 49 6.91 0.29 1.30
N SER A 50 6.80 -0.73 2.15
CA SER A 50 7.39 -2.04 1.85
C SER A 50 6.77 -2.63 0.58
N SER A 51 7.48 -3.56 -0.08
CA SER A 51 7.08 -4.10 -1.38
C SER A 51 5.59 -4.48 -1.48
N TRP A 52 4.90 -3.85 -2.42
CA TRP A 52 3.58 -4.20 -2.91
C TRP A 52 3.73 -5.40 -3.86
N SER A 53 3.92 -6.58 -3.27
CA SER A 53 4.06 -7.84 -3.99
C SER A 53 2.85 -8.06 -4.91
N SER A 54 3.12 -8.21 -6.20
CA SER A 54 2.20 -8.86 -7.13
C SER A 54 2.34 -10.38 -6.98
N ASP A 55 1.25 -11.12 -7.11
CA ASP A 55 1.22 -12.60 -7.08
C ASP A 55 2.03 -13.28 -8.21
N GLU A 56 2.77 -12.52 -9.02
CA GLU A 56 3.60 -13.03 -10.12
C GLU A 56 4.99 -13.54 -9.67
N GLU A 57 5.33 -13.46 -8.38
CA GLU A 57 6.64 -13.89 -7.85
C GLU A 57 6.65 -15.28 -7.18
N ASP A 58 5.56 -16.05 -7.27
CA ASP A 58 5.48 -17.44 -6.78
C ASP A 58 5.56 -18.47 -7.96
N GLU A 59 6.73 -18.63 -8.59
CA GLU A 59 7.08 -19.77 -9.47
C GLU A 59 8.11 -20.72 -8.83
#